data_AF-A0A9D0CXX0-F1
#
_entry.id   AF-A0A9D0CXX0-F1
#
_cell.length_a   1.000
_cell.length_b   1.000
_cell.length_c   1.000
_cell.angle_alpha   90.00
_cell.angle_beta   90.00
_cell.angle_gamma   90.00
#
_symmetry.space_group_name_H-M   'P 1'
#
loop_
_entity.id
_entity.type
_entity.pdbx_description
1 polymer ?
#
loop_
_entity_poly.entity_id
_entity_poly.type
_entity_poly.pdbx_seq_one_letter_code
_entity_poly.pdbx_strand_id
1 'polypeptide(L)'
;NAISAEAARIKQIDSPVAGQVDILLAPDLNAANILAKDLEYLAGATLAGIVIGAKVPILFPSRSDPPMARLVAAALAVLMHNQGQTTSQTNAPPE
;
A
#
# COMPACT_ATOMS: atom_id res chain seq x y z
N ASN A 1 0.20 -6.85 -16.96
CA ASN A 1 1.13 -5.79 -17.41
C ASN A 1 1.87 -5.24 -16.20
N ALA A 2 1.19 -4.58 -15.27
CA ALA A 2 1.83 -4.00 -14.08
C ALA A 2 2.62 -5.01 -13.23
N ILE A 3 2.08 -6.21 -13.00
CA ILE A 3 2.68 -7.23 -12.10
C ILE A 3 3.39 -8.39 -12.83
N SER A 4 3.56 -8.31 -14.14
CA SER A 4 4.21 -9.38 -14.91
C SER A 4 5.01 -8.81 -16.06
N ALA A 5 6.34 -8.91 -15.96
CA ALA A 5 7.29 -8.48 -16.98
C ALA A 5 7.03 -9.18 -18.33
N GLU A 6 6.71 -10.47 -18.30
CA GLU A 6 6.40 -11.22 -19.52
C GLU A 6 5.13 -10.69 -20.21
N ALA A 7 4.06 -10.43 -19.45
CA ALA A 7 2.85 -9.86 -20.00
C ALA A 7 3.06 -8.44 -20.55
N ALA A 8 3.93 -7.64 -19.93
CA ALA A 8 4.31 -6.32 -20.42
C ALA A 8 5.10 -6.42 -21.74
N ARG A 9 6.07 -7.34 -21.82
CA ARG A 9 6.88 -7.62 -23.01
C ARG A 9 6.04 -8.05 -24.21
N ILE A 10 5.15 -9.02 -24.01
CA ILE A 10 4.23 -9.52 -25.07
C ILE A 10 3.37 -8.39 -25.63
N LYS A 11 2.93 -7.47 -24.78
CA LYS A 11 2.07 -6.34 -25.17
C LYS A 11 2.84 -5.09 -25.58
N GLN A 12 4.17 -5.17 -25.67
CA GLN A 12 5.04 -4.07 -26.09
C GLN A 12 4.82 -2.78 -25.28
N ILE A 13 4.66 -2.91 -23.95
CA ILE A 13 4.46 -1.77 -23.06
C ILE A 13 5.83 -1.27 -22.60
N ASP A 14 6.22 -0.09 -23.07
CA ASP A 14 7.42 0.61 -22.63
C ASP A 14 7.08 1.55 -21.46
N SER A 15 7.47 1.14 -20.25
CA SER A 15 7.24 1.90 -19.02
C SER A 15 8.25 1.48 -17.96
N PRO A 16 8.80 2.44 -17.18
CA PRO A 16 9.86 2.18 -16.20
C PRO A 16 9.44 1.24 -15.06
N VAL A 17 8.14 1.01 -14.86
CA VAL A 17 7.61 0.19 -13.77
C VAL A 17 6.79 -1.02 -14.28
N ALA A 18 6.66 -1.18 -15.60
CA ALA A 18 5.85 -2.27 -16.15
C ALA A 18 6.45 -3.63 -15.80
N GLY A 19 5.64 -4.47 -15.18
CA GLY A 19 6.03 -5.83 -14.79
C GLY A 19 6.58 -5.94 -13.37
N GLN A 20 6.92 -4.81 -12.74
CA GLN A 20 7.54 -4.75 -11.43
C GLN A 20 7.14 -3.45 -10.72
N VAL A 21 5.89 -3.40 -10.26
CA VAL A 21 5.37 -2.28 -9.48
C VAL A 21 5.41 -2.58 -7.99
N ASP A 22 5.74 -1.57 -7.18
CA ASP A 22 5.56 -1.62 -5.72
C ASP A 22 4.16 -1.15 -5.29
N ILE A 23 3.52 -0.30 -6.11
CA ILE A 23 2.22 0.32 -5.83
C ILE A 23 1.26 0.07 -7.00
N LEU A 24 0.06 -0.43 -6.67
CA LEU A 24 -1.07 -0.52 -7.59
C LEU A 24 -2.12 0.53 -7.20
N LEU A 25 -2.34 1.50 -8.08
CA LEU A 25 -3.45 2.44 -7.94
C LEU A 25 -4.70 1.85 -8.60
N ALA A 26 -5.70 1.53 -7.80
CA ALA A 26 -6.99 1.09 -8.30
C ALA A 26 -7.78 2.27 -8.89
N PRO A 27 -8.63 2.05 -9.92
CA PRO A 27 -9.43 3.10 -10.54
C PRO A 27 -10.54 3.62 -9.62
N ASP A 28 -11.04 2.78 -8.71
CA ASP A 28 -12.08 3.11 -7.75
C ASP A 28 -12.05 2.16 -6.53
N LEU A 29 -12.93 2.42 -5.56
CA LEU A 29 -13.03 1.64 -4.32
C LEU A 29 -13.48 0.19 -4.55
N ASN A 30 -14.38 -0.05 -5.51
CA ASN A 30 -14.89 -1.39 -5.78
C ASN A 30 -13.77 -2.27 -6.36
N ALA A 31 -13.04 -1.75 -7.35
CA ALA A 31 -11.89 -2.42 -7.93
C ALA A 31 -10.79 -2.67 -6.89
N ALA A 32 -10.52 -1.71 -6.01
CA ALA A 32 -9.55 -1.87 -4.92
C ALA A 32 -9.95 -2.99 -3.95
N ASN A 33 -11.21 -3.01 -3.52
CA ASN A 33 -11.69 -4.00 -2.56
C ASN A 33 -11.74 -5.41 -3.15
N ILE A 34 -12.17 -5.55 -4.42
CA ILE A 34 -12.14 -6.84 -5.12
C ILE A 34 -10.69 -7.35 -5.21
N LEU A 35 -9.75 -6.52 -5.68
CA LEU A 35 -8.35 -6.89 -5.78
C LEU A 35 -7.76 -7.31 -4.42
N ALA A 36 -8.02 -6.55 -3.35
CA ALA A 36 -7.56 -6.87 -2.02
C ALA A 36 -8.10 -8.23 -1.54
N LYS A 37 -9.40 -8.49 -1.72
CA LYS A 37 -10.01 -9.75 -1.27
C LYS A 37 -9.58 -10.95 -2.12
N ASP A 38 -9.35 -10.77 -3.41
CA ASP A 38 -8.77 -11.81 -4.27
C ASP A 38 -7.35 -12.17 -3.81
N LEU A 39 -6.52 -11.17 -3.49
CA LEU A 39 -5.18 -11.42 -2.95
C LEU A 39 -5.23 -12.17 -1.62
N GLU A 40 -6.13 -11.78 -0.72
CA GLU A 40 -6.28 -12.43 0.59
C GLU A 40 -6.78 -13.87 0.46
N TYR A 41 -7.91 -14.09 -0.21
CA TYR A 41 -8.59 -15.38 -0.23
C TYR A 41 -8.08 -16.35 -1.30
N LEU A 42 -7.65 -15.85 -2.46
CA LEU A 42 -7.19 -16.69 -3.56
C LEU A 42 -5.66 -16.82 -3.59
N ALA A 43 -4.94 -15.75 -3.28
CA ALA A 43 -3.47 -15.76 -3.27
C ALA A 43 -2.85 -15.99 -1.89
N GLY A 44 -3.67 -16.08 -0.83
CA GLY A 44 -3.20 -16.33 0.55
C GLY A 44 -2.41 -15.16 1.14
N ALA A 45 -2.56 -13.96 0.61
CA ALA A 45 -1.88 -12.78 1.12
C ALA A 45 -2.40 -12.38 2.49
N THR A 46 -1.53 -11.89 3.36
CA THR A 46 -1.94 -11.18 4.58
C THR A 46 -1.89 -9.68 4.30
N LEU A 47 -3.04 -9.01 4.42
CA LEU A 47 -3.16 -7.58 4.15
C LEU A 47 -3.20 -6.76 5.45
N ALA A 48 -2.48 -5.64 5.45
CA ALA A 48 -2.47 -4.68 6.54
C ALA A 48 -2.93 -3.31 6.03
N GLY A 49 -4.10 -2.85 6.50
CA GLY A 49 -4.72 -1.60 6.05
C GLY A 49 -4.46 -0.43 7.01
N ILE A 50 -4.01 0.70 6.47
CA ILE A 50 -3.98 2.00 7.15
C ILE A 50 -4.56 3.10 6.26
N VAL A 51 -5.10 4.14 6.88
CA VAL A 51 -5.48 5.39 6.22
C VAL A 51 -4.40 6.43 6.49
N ILE A 52 -3.95 7.08 5.43
CA ILE A 52 -2.92 8.13 5.42
C ILE A 52 -3.48 9.42 4.80
N GLY A 53 -2.76 10.54 4.98
CA GLY A 53 -3.18 11.87 4.51
C GLY A 53 -3.90 12.73 5.56
N ALA A 54 -4.31 12.15 6.68
CA ALA A 54 -4.69 12.88 7.89
C ALA A 54 -3.44 13.34 8.68
N LYS A 55 -3.65 14.12 9.76
CA LYS A 55 -2.56 14.58 10.65
C LYS A 55 -1.77 13.43 11.30
N VAL A 56 -2.42 12.27 11.47
CA VAL A 56 -1.83 11.05 12.03
C VAL A 56 -2.33 9.84 11.23
N PRO A 57 -1.56 8.76 11.10
CA PRO A 57 -2.03 7.52 10.50
C PRO A 57 -3.17 6.89 11.30
N ILE A 58 -4.15 6.29 10.63
CA ILE A 58 -5.31 5.65 11.25
C ILE A 58 -5.34 4.18 10.84
N LEU A 59 -5.43 3.26 11.80
CA LEU A 59 -5.55 1.84 11.50
C LEU A 59 -6.92 1.55 10.88
N PHE A 60 -6.95 0.71 9.83
CA PHE A 60 -8.18 0.36 9.13
C PHE A 60 -8.28 -1.16 8.92
N PRO A 61 -8.49 -1.93 10.01
CA PRO A 61 -8.62 -3.38 9.92
C PRO A 61 -10.00 -3.80 9.42
N SER A 62 -10.06 -4.92 8.69
CA SER A 62 -11.30 -5.67 8.48
C SER A 62 -11.67 -6.48 9.72
N ARG A 63 -12.96 -6.79 9.86
CA ARG A 63 -13.45 -7.69 10.92
C ARG A 63 -12.89 -9.11 10.79
N SER A 64 -12.57 -9.53 9.57
CA SER A 64 -12.00 -10.85 9.28
C SER A 64 -10.47 -10.91 9.43
N ASP A 65 -9.80 -9.78 9.66
CA ASP A 65 -8.34 -9.74 9.64
C ASP A 65 -7.73 -10.57 10.78
N PRO A 66 -6.70 -11.39 10.51
CA PRO A 66 -6.01 -12.14 11.53
C PRO A 66 -5.21 -11.21 12.47
N PRO A 67 -4.83 -11.67 13.68
CA PRO A 67 -4.03 -10.88 14.60
C PRO A 67 -2.74 -10.30 13.99
N MET A 68 -2.09 -11.06 13.11
CA MET A 68 -0.86 -10.62 12.44
C MET A 68 -1.08 -9.43 11.50
N ALA A 69 -2.18 -9.39 10.74
CA ALA A 69 -2.52 -8.26 9.88
C ALA A 69 -2.64 -6.96 10.69
N ARG A 70 -3.28 -7.03 11.87
CA ARG A 70 -3.46 -5.88 12.77
C ARG A 70 -2.12 -5.43 13.38
N LEU A 71 -1.25 -6.36 13.74
CA LEU A 71 0.08 -6.05 14.27
C LEU A 71 0.94 -5.35 13.20
N VAL A 72 0.93 -5.85 11.96
CA VAL A 72 1.66 -5.23 10.84
C VAL A 72 1.09 -3.84 10.53
N ALA A 73 -0.23 -3.66 10.56
CA ALA A 73 -0.85 -2.34 10.38
C ALA A 73 -0.41 -1.34 11.47
N ALA A 74 -0.33 -1.79 12.73
CA ALA A 74 0.17 -0.96 13.83
C ALA A 74 1.65 -0.58 13.63
N ALA A 75 2.49 -1.53 13.24
CA ALA A 75 3.90 -1.27 12.94
C ALA A 75 4.05 -0.27 11.78
N LEU A 76 3.27 -0.42 10.71
CA LEU A 76 3.26 0.50 9.57
C LEU A 76 2.82 1.91 9.99
N ALA A 77 1.80 2.02 10.84
CA ALA A 77 1.36 3.31 11.37
C ALA A 77 2.47 4.03 12.16
N VAL A 78 3.24 3.30 12.99
CA VAL A 78 4.39 3.87 13.72
C VAL A 78 5.48 4.36 12.76
N LEU A 79 5.83 3.55 11.76
CA LEU A 79 6.83 3.92 10.75
C LEU A 79 6.42 5.19 9.99
N MET A 80 5.16 5.26 9.55
CA MET A 80 4.61 6.41 8.83
C MET A 80 4.56 7.67 9.71
N HIS A 81 4.17 7.52 10.99
CA HIS A 81 4.16 8.64 11.93
C HIS A 81 5.57 9.22 12.12
N ASN A 82 6.57 8.35 12.32
CA ASN A 82 7.95 8.77 12.54
C ASN A 82 8.55 9.45 11.28
N GLN A 83 8.29 8.92 10.08
CA GLN A 83 8.73 9.54 8.83
C GLN A 83 8.12 10.94 8.61
N GLY A 84 6.84 11.13 8.96
CA GLY A 84 6.17 12.43 8.89
C GLY A 84 6.82 13.48 9.80
N GLN A 85 7.30 13.07 10.98
CA GLN A 85 8.02 13.97 11.89
C GLN A 85 9.40 14.36 11.36
N THR A 86 10.16 13.42 10.79
CA THR A 86 11.49 13.70 10.21
C THR A 86 11.38 14.72 9.07
N THR A 87 10.39 14.55 8.20
CA THR A 87 10.18 15.44 7.05
C THR A 87 9.75 16.85 7.47
N SER A 88 9.03 16.95 8.58
CA SER A 88 8.59 18.23 9.16
C SER A 88 9.74 18.97 9.87
N GLN A 89 10.74 18.27 10.41
CA GLN A 89 11.94 18.87 11.01
C GLN A 89 12.96 19.35 9.95
N THR A 90 13.10 18.64 8.82
CA THR A 90 14.02 19.05 7.73
C THR A 90 13.54 20.25 6.91
N ASN A 91 12.25 20.58 6.96
CA ASN A 91 11.66 21.72 6.26
C ASN A 91 11.45 22.95 7.15
N ALA A 92 12.04 22.98 8.35
CA ALA A 92 12.05 24.19 9.17
C ALA A 92 12.93 25.25 8.47
N PRO A 93 12.44 26.50 8.29
CA PRO A 93 13.27 27.56 7.74
C PRO A 93 14.48 27.80 8.66
N PRO A 94 15.68 28.11 8.10
CA PRO A 94 16.81 28.52 8.92
C PRO A 94 16.45 29.79 9.70
N GLU A 95 16.82 29.85 10.98
CA GLU A 95 16.69 31.03 11.84
C GLU A 95 17.40 32.26 11.25
#